data_AF-A0A971IGF6-F1
#
_entry.id   AF-A0A971IGF6-F1
#
_cell.length_a   1.000
_cell.length_b   1.000
_cell.length_c   1.000
_cell.angle_alpha   90.00
_cell.angle_beta   90.00
_cell.angle_gamma   90.00
#
_symmetry.space_group_name_H-M   'P 1'
#
loop_
_entity.id
_entity.type
_entity.pdbx_description
1 polymer ?
#
loop_
_entity_poly.entity_id
_entity_poly.type
_entity_poly.pdbx_seq_one_letter_code
_entity_poly.pdbx_strand_id
1 'polypeptide(L)'
;VWGALAVVLPEVDQLRGVEQNPYHHRDVFEHTTEALTYVVGVVAQLGGRQFLTTPEEAGLPGVGPLVPVSWAVLLHDIGKPLVRVVDDRGRVIFWHHDEAGRRMCAGIGRRLKLSNRFVEYVGTLVRQHLRLGFLTHEQPLTRRALARYRRDVHPWVFESVVVSLCDRLATRGEKTSLSSMARHYRLARTVWTEVSKAPTPRVLSGDDVMDLLGIGPGPDVGRALDALEEEVEAGEVTDADGARAFLRRWWAARDDA
;
A
#
# COMPACT_ATOMS: atom_id res chain seq x y z
N VAL A 1 -25.69 -11.90 15.07
CA VAL A 1 -24.29 -12.20 14.64
C VAL A 1 -23.77 -13.30 15.56
N TRP A 2 -23.34 -14.44 15.02
CA TRP A 2 -23.10 -15.68 15.78
C TRP A 2 -21.74 -15.78 16.49
N GLY A 3 -21.01 -14.67 16.67
CA GLY A 3 -19.71 -14.65 17.38
C GLY A 3 -18.54 -15.36 16.68
N ALA A 4 -18.75 -15.98 15.51
CA ALA A 4 -17.71 -16.73 14.79
C ALA A 4 -16.45 -15.91 14.47
N LEU A 5 -16.59 -14.60 14.27
CA LEU A 5 -15.46 -13.70 14.01
C LEU A 5 -14.47 -13.68 15.19
N ALA A 6 -14.96 -13.64 16.42
CA ALA A 6 -14.14 -13.68 17.64
C ALA A 6 -13.31 -14.97 17.76
N VAL A 7 -13.69 -16.03 17.05
CA VAL A 7 -12.97 -17.31 17.03
C VAL A 7 -12.02 -17.40 15.84
N VAL A 8 -12.51 -17.08 14.64
CA VAL A 8 -11.76 -17.29 13.38
C VAL A 8 -10.79 -16.15 13.10
N LEU A 9 -11.18 -14.91 13.39
CA LEU A 9 -10.40 -13.71 13.12
C LEU A 9 -10.58 -12.70 14.27
N PRO A 10 -10.15 -13.07 15.50
CA PRO A 10 -10.36 -12.28 16.71
C PRO A 10 -9.83 -10.85 16.59
N GLU A 11 -8.77 -10.65 15.81
CA GLU A 11 -8.17 -9.34 15.58
C GLU A 11 -9.15 -8.36 14.93
N VAL A 12 -10.03 -8.84 14.05
CA VAL A 12 -11.07 -7.99 13.44
C VAL A 12 -12.20 -7.75 14.43
N ASP A 13 -12.53 -8.72 15.27
CA ASP A 13 -13.55 -8.52 16.32
C ASP A 13 -13.11 -7.46 17.35
N GLN A 14 -11.80 -7.37 17.62
CA GLN A 14 -11.19 -6.35 18.48
C GLN A 14 -11.28 -4.92 17.93
N LEU A 15 -11.71 -4.72 16.69
CA LEU A 15 -11.96 -3.40 16.13
C LEU A 15 -13.24 -2.76 16.68
N ARG A 16 -14.16 -3.56 17.27
CA ARG A 16 -15.45 -3.08 17.77
C ARG A 16 -15.27 -2.10 18.91
N GLY A 17 -15.99 -0.98 18.87
CA GLY A 17 -15.94 0.06 19.90
C GLY A 17 -14.63 0.84 19.95
N VAL A 18 -13.70 0.62 19.01
CA VAL A 18 -12.49 1.41 18.91
C VAL A 18 -12.84 2.76 18.28
N GLU A 19 -13.03 3.76 19.14
CA GLU A 19 -13.34 5.13 18.72
C GLU A 19 -12.26 5.72 17.83
N GLN A 20 -12.69 6.53 16.86
CA GLN A 20 -11.82 7.18 15.88
C GLN A 20 -11.81 8.71 16.05
N ASN A 21 -10.97 9.38 15.26
CA ASN A 21 -10.93 10.84 15.23
C ASN A 21 -12.15 11.45 14.49
N PRO A 22 -12.37 12.78 14.55
CA PRO A 22 -13.56 13.43 13.96
C PRO A 22 -13.69 13.37 12.42
N TYR A 23 -12.71 12.79 11.71
CA TYR A 23 -12.85 12.50 10.28
C TYR A 23 -13.68 11.22 10.03
N HIS A 24 -13.95 10.43 11.07
CA HIS A 24 -14.72 9.21 10.99
C HIS A 24 -16.06 9.40 11.70
N HIS A 25 -17.09 8.74 11.20
CA HIS A 25 -18.45 8.79 11.74
C HIS A 25 -18.87 7.47 12.42
N ARG A 26 -17.94 6.51 12.47
CA ARG A 26 -18.13 5.15 12.98
C ARG A 26 -16.90 4.72 13.78
N ASP A 27 -17.05 3.65 14.55
CA ASP A 27 -15.90 2.95 15.12
C ASP A 27 -15.08 2.22 14.04
N VAL A 28 -13.89 1.73 14.39
CA VAL A 28 -13.00 1.08 13.41
C VAL A 28 -13.64 -0.16 12.77
N PHE A 29 -14.41 -0.96 13.50
CA PHE A 29 -15.07 -2.14 12.94
C PHE A 29 -16.13 -1.76 11.90
N GLU A 30 -17.01 -0.84 12.27
CA GLU A 30 -18.08 -0.36 11.42
C GLU A 30 -17.55 0.38 10.18
N HIS A 31 -16.50 1.19 10.34
CA HIS A 31 -15.77 1.81 9.23
C HIS A 31 -15.20 0.75 8.28
N THR A 32 -14.51 -0.26 8.81
CA THR A 32 -13.92 -1.35 8.02
C THR A 32 -14.98 -2.13 7.24
N THR A 33 -16.10 -2.45 7.89
CA THR A 33 -17.21 -3.14 7.21
C THR A 33 -17.90 -2.26 6.16
N GLU A 34 -17.99 -0.95 6.37
CA GLU A 34 -18.47 -0.01 5.34
C GLU A 34 -17.51 0.04 4.15
N ALA A 35 -16.20 0.14 4.39
CA ALA A 35 -15.18 0.15 3.35
C ALA A 35 -15.29 -1.08 2.43
N LEU A 36 -15.57 -2.26 3.01
CA LEU A 36 -15.78 -3.49 2.24
C LEU A 36 -16.96 -3.40 1.25
N THR A 37 -18.01 -2.65 1.59
CA THR A 37 -19.18 -2.49 0.70
C THR A 37 -18.83 -1.74 -0.59
N TYR A 38 -17.75 -0.95 -0.58
CA TYR A 38 -17.33 -0.16 -1.74
C TYR A 38 -16.46 -0.93 -2.74
N VAL A 39 -15.89 -2.09 -2.37
CA VAL A 39 -14.92 -2.83 -3.20
C VAL A 39 -15.45 -3.09 -4.61
N VAL A 40 -16.67 -3.64 -4.72
CA VAL A 40 -17.27 -3.98 -6.02
C VAL A 40 -17.48 -2.73 -6.87
N GLY A 41 -18.01 -1.65 -6.27
CA GLY A 41 -18.29 -0.40 -6.97
C GLY A 41 -17.03 0.32 -7.44
N VAL A 42 -16.02 0.41 -6.58
CA VAL A 42 -14.72 1.03 -6.90
C VAL A 42 -14.04 0.27 -8.04
N VAL A 43 -13.98 -1.06 -7.98
CA VAL A 43 -13.37 -1.87 -9.03
C VAL A 43 -14.10 -1.71 -10.36
N ALA A 44 -15.44 -1.73 -10.36
CA ALA A 44 -16.23 -1.50 -11.58
C ALA A 44 -15.96 -0.11 -12.18
N GLN A 45 -15.92 0.93 -11.34
CA GLN A 45 -15.70 2.31 -11.77
C GLN A 45 -14.30 2.55 -12.37
N LEU A 46 -13.29 1.81 -11.90
CA LEU A 46 -11.91 1.90 -12.39
C LEU A 46 -11.65 1.03 -13.63
N GLY A 47 -12.69 0.42 -14.19
CA GLY A 47 -12.63 -0.32 -15.45
C GLY A 47 -12.71 -1.83 -15.27
N GLY A 48 -12.79 -2.35 -14.05
CA GLY A 48 -13.04 -3.76 -13.79
C GLY A 48 -11.84 -4.55 -13.27
N ARG A 49 -12.09 -5.83 -12.96
CA ARG A 49 -11.14 -6.71 -12.28
C ARG A 49 -9.93 -7.12 -13.11
N GLN A 50 -9.89 -6.89 -14.42
CA GLN A 50 -8.76 -7.29 -15.26
C GLN A 50 -7.44 -6.54 -14.95
N PHE A 51 -7.52 -5.47 -14.15
CA PHE A 51 -6.34 -4.77 -13.66
C PHE A 51 -5.77 -5.37 -12.38
N LEU A 52 -6.56 -6.14 -11.64
CA LEU A 52 -6.18 -6.72 -10.37
C LEU A 52 -5.50 -8.07 -10.57
N THR A 53 -4.63 -8.40 -9.63
CA THR A 53 -4.02 -9.71 -9.42
C THR A 53 -5.11 -10.75 -9.22
N THR A 54 -4.99 -11.87 -9.94
CA THR A 54 -5.89 -13.00 -9.77
C THR A 54 -5.71 -13.65 -8.39
N PRO A 55 -6.72 -14.36 -7.86
CA PRO A 55 -6.56 -15.11 -6.62
C PRO A 55 -5.37 -16.08 -6.63
N GLU A 56 -5.10 -16.72 -7.77
CA GLU A 56 -3.97 -17.62 -7.98
C GLU A 56 -2.62 -16.88 -7.83
N GLU A 57 -2.45 -15.74 -8.51
CA GLU A 57 -1.23 -14.92 -8.45
C GLU A 57 -1.03 -14.27 -7.07
N ALA A 58 -2.13 -13.97 -6.37
CA ALA A 58 -2.11 -13.49 -5.00
C ALA A 58 -1.77 -14.61 -4.00
N GLY A 59 -1.77 -15.89 -4.41
CA GLY A 59 -1.48 -17.03 -3.54
C GLY A 59 -2.68 -17.48 -2.68
N LEU A 60 -3.90 -17.17 -3.10
CA LEU A 60 -5.14 -17.63 -2.48
C LEU A 60 -6.05 -18.24 -3.56
N PRO A 61 -5.72 -19.43 -4.10
CA PRO A 61 -6.47 -20.04 -5.19
C PRO A 61 -7.89 -20.50 -4.77
N GLY A 62 -8.81 -20.59 -5.73
CA GLY A 62 -10.14 -21.18 -5.51
C GLY A 62 -11.17 -20.29 -4.82
N VAL A 63 -10.89 -18.98 -4.69
CA VAL A 63 -11.83 -17.98 -4.15
C VAL A 63 -12.32 -17.04 -5.24
N GLY A 64 -13.34 -16.23 -4.92
CA GLY A 64 -13.84 -15.20 -5.84
C GLY A 64 -12.78 -14.14 -6.19
N PRO A 65 -12.87 -13.51 -7.37
CA PRO A 65 -11.80 -12.65 -7.91
C PRO A 65 -11.49 -11.41 -7.06
N LEU A 66 -12.45 -10.91 -6.27
CA LEU A 66 -12.27 -9.75 -5.41
C LEU A 66 -11.91 -10.13 -3.97
N VAL A 67 -11.91 -11.42 -3.62
CA VAL A 67 -11.61 -11.87 -2.26
C VAL A 67 -10.20 -11.42 -1.81
N PRO A 68 -9.14 -11.50 -2.63
CA PRO A 68 -7.82 -11.01 -2.22
C PRO A 68 -7.82 -9.54 -1.79
N VAL A 69 -8.32 -8.63 -2.63
CA VAL A 69 -8.32 -7.19 -2.30
C VAL A 69 -9.28 -6.88 -1.13
N SER A 70 -10.38 -7.64 -1.00
CA SER A 70 -11.28 -7.54 0.16
C SER A 70 -10.59 -7.92 1.47
N TRP A 71 -9.64 -8.88 1.47
CA TRP A 71 -8.84 -9.15 2.66
C TRP A 71 -7.96 -7.96 3.05
N ALA A 72 -7.36 -7.27 2.06
CA ALA A 72 -6.59 -6.06 2.33
C ALA A 72 -7.47 -4.94 2.91
N VAL A 73 -8.68 -4.73 2.39
CA VAL A 73 -9.64 -3.75 2.94
C VAL A 73 -10.11 -4.14 4.35
N LEU A 74 -10.41 -5.43 4.58
CA LEU A 74 -10.82 -5.94 5.89
C LEU A 74 -9.75 -5.71 6.97
N LEU A 75 -8.48 -5.72 6.59
CA LEU A 75 -7.35 -5.66 7.52
C LEU A 75 -6.59 -4.33 7.52
N HIS A 76 -6.96 -3.34 6.69
CA HIS A 76 -6.18 -2.11 6.49
C HIS A 76 -5.90 -1.37 7.82
N ASP A 77 -6.89 -1.37 8.70
CA ASP A 77 -6.87 -0.70 10.01
C ASP A 77 -6.63 -1.64 11.20
N ILE A 78 -6.27 -2.90 10.95
CA ILE A 78 -6.21 -3.94 11.99
C ILE A 78 -5.25 -3.61 13.14
N GLY A 79 -4.25 -2.77 12.88
CA GLY A 79 -3.29 -2.33 13.89
C GLY A 79 -3.77 -1.22 14.82
N LYS A 80 -4.88 -0.53 14.51
CA LYS A 80 -5.37 0.62 15.30
C LYS A 80 -5.58 0.31 16.79
N PRO A 81 -6.22 -0.81 17.20
CA PRO A 81 -6.42 -1.11 18.61
C PRO A 81 -5.10 -1.21 19.40
N LEU A 82 -4.05 -1.76 18.77
CA LEU A 82 -2.76 -2.00 19.42
C LEU A 82 -1.99 -0.71 19.71
N VAL A 83 -2.14 0.31 18.87
CA VAL A 83 -1.38 1.57 18.94
C VAL A 83 -2.24 2.77 19.33
N ARG A 84 -3.45 2.52 19.82
CA ARG A 84 -4.39 3.58 20.21
C ARG A 84 -3.83 4.35 21.41
N VAL A 85 -3.67 5.65 21.23
CA VAL A 85 -3.29 6.59 22.29
C VAL A 85 -4.32 7.72 22.32
N VAL A 86 -4.66 8.18 23.51
CA VAL A 86 -5.41 9.42 23.71
C VAL A 86 -4.43 10.46 24.25
N ASP A 87 -4.26 11.57 23.54
CA ASP A 87 -3.36 12.64 23.97
C ASP A 87 -3.99 13.50 25.08
N ASP A 88 -3.18 14.41 25.65
CA ASP A 88 -3.60 15.31 26.74
C ASP A 88 -4.78 16.24 26.38
N ARG A 89 -5.13 16.34 25.09
CA ARG A 89 -6.26 17.12 24.57
C ARG A 89 -7.47 16.24 24.23
N GLY A 90 -7.44 14.96 24.61
CA GLY A 90 -8.51 14.00 24.34
C GLY A 90 -8.57 13.50 22.89
N ARG A 91 -7.53 13.74 22.07
CA ARG A 91 -7.53 13.29 20.67
C ARG A 91 -7.05 11.85 20.59
N VAL A 92 -7.81 11.02 19.87
CA VAL A 92 -7.41 9.64 19.55
C VAL A 92 -6.39 9.64 18.41
N ILE A 93 -5.26 8.95 18.63
CA ILE A 93 -4.14 8.84 17.70
C ILE A 93 -3.73 7.38 17.52
N PHE A 94 -3.30 7.02 16.30
CA PHE A 94 -2.92 5.67 15.91
C PHE A 94 -1.56 5.66 15.19
N TRP A 95 -0.50 6.06 15.88
CA TRP A 95 0.83 6.14 15.28
C TRP A 95 1.31 4.76 14.83
N HIS A 96 1.76 4.66 13.58
CA HIS A 96 2.31 3.43 13.00
C HIS A 96 1.37 2.22 13.02
N HIS A 97 0.04 2.43 13.01
CA HIS A 97 -0.94 1.33 12.98
C HIS A 97 -0.84 0.50 11.69
N ASP A 98 -0.34 1.08 10.62
CA ASP A 98 -0.05 0.44 9.35
C ASP A 98 1.11 -0.58 9.47
N GLU A 99 2.21 -0.23 10.15
CA GLU A 99 3.30 -1.18 10.46
C GLU A 99 2.84 -2.27 11.43
N ALA A 100 2.09 -1.89 12.46
CA ALA A 100 1.49 -2.84 13.38
C ALA A 100 0.57 -3.82 12.63
N GLY A 101 -0.29 -3.30 11.74
CA GLY A 101 -1.21 -4.07 10.92
C GLY A 101 -0.49 -5.05 10.00
N ARG A 102 0.59 -4.62 9.33
CA ARG A 102 1.45 -5.51 8.53
C ARG A 102 1.98 -6.69 9.35
N ARG A 103 2.47 -6.43 10.57
CA ARG A 103 2.98 -7.49 11.47
C ARG A 103 1.87 -8.43 11.91
N MET A 104 0.67 -7.90 12.16
CA MET A 104 -0.51 -8.70 12.50
C MET A 104 -0.93 -9.61 11.33
N CYS A 105 -0.85 -9.13 10.09
CA CYS A 105 -1.13 -9.95 8.89
C CYS A 105 -0.24 -11.21 8.84
N ALA A 106 1.05 -11.10 9.21
CA ALA A 106 1.93 -12.26 9.31
C ALA A 106 1.49 -13.26 10.40
N GLY A 107 1.02 -12.76 11.55
CA GLY A 107 0.46 -13.60 12.61
C GLY A 107 -0.81 -14.33 12.17
N ILE A 108 -1.75 -13.60 11.57
CA ILE A 108 -3.00 -14.14 11.00
C ILE A 108 -2.68 -15.20 9.94
N GLY A 109 -1.76 -14.89 9.02
CA GLY A 109 -1.34 -15.79 7.96
C GLY A 109 -0.81 -17.12 8.47
N ARG A 110 0.08 -17.10 9.48
CA ARG A 110 0.58 -18.33 10.12
C ARG A 110 -0.54 -19.13 10.77
N ARG A 111 -1.44 -18.47 11.51
CA ARG A 111 -2.55 -19.12 12.23
C ARG A 111 -3.55 -19.77 11.27
N LEU A 112 -3.86 -19.10 10.17
CA LEU A 112 -4.79 -19.56 9.14
C LEU A 112 -4.13 -20.41 8.04
N LYS A 113 -2.82 -20.69 8.15
CA LYS A 113 -2.02 -21.44 7.17
C LYS A 113 -2.12 -20.87 5.75
N LEU A 114 -2.13 -19.54 5.62
CA LEU A 114 -2.14 -18.83 4.35
C LEU A 114 -0.75 -18.92 3.69
N SER A 115 -0.71 -18.84 2.36
CA SER A 115 0.56 -18.86 1.63
C SER A 115 1.39 -17.60 1.95
N ASN A 116 2.72 -17.74 1.93
CA ASN A 116 3.61 -16.58 2.12
C ASN A 116 3.32 -15.48 1.09
N ARG A 117 3.01 -15.86 -0.16
CA ARG A 117 2.65 -14.92 -1.22
C ARG A 117 1.42 -14.09 -0.85
N PHE A 118 0.39 -14.71 -0.29
CA PHE A 118 -0.83 -14.00 0.11
C PHE A 118 -0.63 -13.13 1.36
N VAL A 119 0.17 -13.62 2.31
CA VAL A 119 0.58 -12.81 3.47
C VAL A 119 1.33 -11.55 3.04
N GLU A 120 2.20 -11.65 2.05
CA GLU A 120 2.92 -10.50 1.50
C GLU A 120 1.99 -9.56 0.74
N TYR A 121 1.10 -10.10 -0.10
CA TYR A 121 0.05 -9.34 -0.80
C TYR A 121 -0.75 -8.48 0.18
N VAL A 122 -1.35 -9.11 1.19
CA VAL A 122 -2.20 -8.41 2.16
C VAL A 122 -1.36 -7.49 3.04
N GLY A 123 -0.20 -7.96 3.52
CA GLY A 123 0.68 -7.19 4.40
C GLY A 123 1.17 -5.90 3.76
N THR A 124 1.57 -5.93 2.48
CA THR A 124 2.01 -4.73 1.75
C THR A 124 0.86 -3.74 1.56
N LEU A 125 -0.32 -4.22 1.16
CA LEU A 125 -1.49 -3.35 0.99
C LEU A 125 -1.95 -2.73 2.31
N VAL A 126 -1.93 -3.49 3.40
CA VAL A 126 -2.23 -2.99 4.76
C VAL A 126 -1.17 -1.98 5.20
N ARG A 127 0.12 -2.23 4.94
CA ARG A 127 1.18 -1.26 5.29
C ARG A 127 1.05 0.06 4.53
N GLN A 128 0.60 0.02 3.27
CA GLN A 128 0.63 1.16 2.37
C GLN A 128 -0.75 1.82 2.17
N HIS A 129 -1.79 1.42 2.91
CA HIS A 129 -3.17 1.87 2.63
C HIS A 129 -3.34 3.40 2.69
N LEU A 130 -2.60 4.11 3.55
CA LEU A 130 -2.61 5.57 3.65
C LEU A 130 -1.78 6.28 2.57
N ARG A 131 -0.89 5.54 1.90
CA ARG A 131 0.20 6.12 1.12
C ARG A 131 -0.29 6.99 -0.03
N LEU A 132 -1.31 6.54 -0.75
CA LEU A 132 -1.96 7.33 -1.81
C LEU A 132 -2.62 8.60 -1.25
N GLY A 133 -3.18 8.54 -0.04
CA GLY A 133 -3.77 9.69 0.63
C GLY A 133 -2.74 10.78 0.94
N PHE A 134 -1.53 10.42 1.36
CA PHE A 134 -0.46 11.38 1.64
C PHE A 134 -0.04 12.17 0.40
N LEU A 135 -0.04 11.54 -0.77
CA LEU A 135 0.27 12.19 -2.04
C LEU A 135 -0.74 13.28 -2.45
N THR A 136 -1.92 13.35 -1.82
CA THR A 136 -2.87 14.45 -2.07
C THR A 136 -2.34 15.83 -1.65
N HIS A 137 -1.34 15.86 -0.77
CA HIS A 137 -0.64 17.06 -0.32
C HIS A 137 0.57 17.43 -1.20
N GLU A 138 1.01 16.52 -2.07
CA GLU A 138 2.17 16.68 -2.95
C GLU A 138 1.76 17.02 -4.40
N GLN A 139 0.57 17.58 -4.61
CA GLN A 139 0.08 17.91 -5.94
C GLN A 139 0.58 19.29 -6.43
N PRO A 140 0.96 19.43 -7.72
CA PRO A 140 0.97 18.39 -8.76
C PRO A 140 2.06 17.32 -8.53
N LEU A 141 1.72 16.06 -8.79
CA LEU A 141 2.64 14.93 -8.59
C LEU A 141 3.87 15.05 -9.50
N THR A 142 5.05 14.93 -8.90
CA THR A 142 6.29 14.73 -9.67
C THR A 142 6.41 13.27 -10.11
N ARG A 143 7.15 13.02 -11.21
CA ARG A 143 7.42 11.65 -11.68
C ARG A 143 8.11 10.81 -10.61
N ARG A 144 9.07 11.39 -9.87
CA ARG A 144 9.76 10.71 -8.76
C ARG A 144 8.82 10.35 -7.61
N ALA A 145 7.87 11.22 -7.24
CA ALA A 145 6.88 10.89 -6.23
C ALA A 145 5.99 9.71 -6.66
N LEU A 146 5.60 9.66 -7.94
CA LEU A 146 4.85 8.54 -8.50
C LEU A 146 5.67 7.24 -8.55
N ALA A 147 6.94 7.30 -8.93
CA ALA A 147 7.85 6.15 -8.92
C ALA A 147 8.03 5.57 -7.51
N ARG A 148 8.31 6.41 -6.49
CA ARG A 148 8.36 5.96 -5.08
C ARG A 148 7.07 5.28 -4.64
N TYR A 149 5.93 5.85 -4.99
CA TYR A 149 4.64 5.26 -4.67
C TYR A 149 4.50 3.87 -5.29
N ARG A 150 4.84 3.72 -6.58
CA ARG A 150 4.75 2.44 -7.28
C ARG A 150 5.65 1.40 -6.68
N ARG A 151 6.92 1.73 -6.43
CA ARG A 151 7.88 0.84 -5.78
C ARG A 151 7.34 0.31 -4.45
N ASP A 152 6.81 1.19 -3.61
CA ASP A 152 6.41 0.83 -2.26
C ASP A 152 5.17 -0.07 -2.21
N VAL A 153 4.37 -0.11 -3.28
CA VAL A 153 3.18 -0.97 -3.41
C VAL A 153 3.35 -2.06 -4.47
N HIS A 154 4.51 -2.15 -5.13
CA HIS A 154 4.74 -3.07 -6.24
C HIS A 154 4.58 -4.54 -5.81
N PRO A 155 3.97 -5.41 -6.63
CA PRO A 155 3.36 -5.16 -7.95
C PRO A 155 1.88 -4.71 -7.89
N TRP A 156 1.35 -4.39 -6.71
CA TRP A 156 -0.09 -4.26 -6.43
C TRP A 156 -0.59 -2.81 -6.46
N VAL A 157 -0.16 -2.05 -7.47
CA VAL A 157 -0.51 -0.64 -7.60
C VAL A 157 -2.02 -0.43 -7.72
N PHE A 158 -2.70 -1.28 -8.50
CA PHE A 158 -4.15 -1.19 -8.72
C PHE A 158 -4.92 -1.52 -7.44
N GLU A 159 -4.53 -2.57 -6.73
CA GLU A 159 -5.12 -2.95 -5.45
C GLU A 159 -4.94 -1.86 -4.40
N SER A 160 -3.76 -1.24 -4.33
CA SER A 160 -3.50 -0.11 -3.42
C SER A 160 -4.46 1.05 -3.68
N VAL A 161 -4.74 1.36 -4.95
CA VAL A 161 -5.74 2.36 -5.32
C VAL A 161 -7.14 1.96 -4.86
N VAL A 162 -7.52 0.68 -5.03
CA VAL A 162 -8.83 0.17 -4.58
C VAL A 162 -8.97 0.30 -3.06
N VAL A 163 -7.98 -0.19 -2.29
CA VAL A 163 -7.99 -0.14 -0.83
C VAL A 163 -8.11 1.30 -0.34
N SER A 164 -7.27 2.20 -0.88
CA SER A 164 -7.27 3.60 -0.49
C SER A 164 -8.59 4.32 -0.79
N LEU A 165 -9.24 4.02 -1.93
CA LEU A 165 -10.54 4.59 -2.25
C LEU A 165 -11.66 4.03 -1.36
N CYS A 166 -11.63 2.73 -1.03
CA CYS A 166 -12.63 2.13 -0.16
C CYS A 166 -12.60 2.76 1.24
N ASP A 167 -11.40 2.88 1.84
CA ASP A 167 -11.17 3.59 3.10
C ASP A 167 -11.65 5.05 3.00
N ARG A 168 -11.22 5.76 1.94
CA ARG A 168 -11.59 7.18 1.76
C ARG A 168 -13.09 7.40 1.65
N LEU A 169 -13.83 6.49 1.02
CA LEU A 169 -15.28 6.55 0.86
C LEU A 169 -16.03 6.25 2.17
N ALA A 170 -15.47 5.39 3.03
CA ALA A 170 -16.00 5.11 4.36
C ALA A 170 -15.65 6.22 5.39
N THR A 171 -14.66 7.07 5.09
CA THR A 171 -14.29 8.23 5.92
C THR A 171 -15.21 9.44 5.62
N ARG A 172 -16.28 9.59 6.42
CA ARG A 172 -17.36 10.60 6.25
C ARG A 172 -17.71 11.40 7.50
N GLY A 173 -16.78 11.57 8.44
CA GLY A 173 -16.99 12.39 9.64
C GLY A 173 -17.11 13.88 9.34
N GLU A 174 -17.46 14.67 10.35
CA GLU A 174 -17.78 16.11 10.25
C GLU A 174 -16.67 16.96 9.60
N LYS A 175 -15.41 16.55 9.78
CA LYS A 175 -14.25 17.25 9.20
C LYS A 175 -13.94 16.84 7.75
N THR A 176 -14.75 15.96 7.15
CA THR A 176 -14.59 15.51 5.77
C THR A 176 -15.23 16.51 4.82
N SER A 177 -14.46 16.98 3.81
CA SER A 177 -15.01 17.81 2.74
C SER A 177 -15.13 17.04 1.43
N LEU A 178 -16.17 17.37 0.64
CA LEU A 178 -16.32 16.88 -0.74
C LEU A 178 -15.12 17.25 -1.62
N SER A 179 -14.50 18.41 -1.36
CA SER A 179 -13.30 18.85 -2.09
C SER A 179 -12.08 17.96 -1.81
N SER A 180 -11.91 17.50 -0.57
CA SER A 180 -10.88 16.52 -0.20
C SER A 180 -11.16 15.17 -0.87
N MET A 181 -12.42 14.69 -0.85
CA MET A 181 -12.81 13.45 -1.53
C MET A 181 -12.50 13.50 -3.03
N ALA A 182 -12.91 14.59 -3.69
CA ALA A 182 -12.69 14.78 -5.12
C ALA A 182 -11.19 14.87 -5.47
N ARG A 183 -10.34 15.42 -4.58
CA ARG A 183 -8.89 15.46 -4.78
C ARG A 183 -8.28 14.07 -4.72
N HIS A 184 -8.67 13.27 -3.74
CA HIS A 184 -8.21 11.88 -3.60
C HIS A 184 -8.65 11.03 -4.78
N TYR A 185 -9.90 11.18 -5.21
CA TYR A 185 -10.43 10.44 -6.36
C TYR A 185 -9.70 10.81 -7.67
N ARG A 186 -9.44 12.10 -7.92
CA ARG A 186 -8.65 12.54 -9.08
C ARG A 186 -7.25 11.94 -9.07
N LEU A 187 -6.58 11.97 -7.93
CA LEU A 187 -5.25 11.37 -7.75
C LEU A 187 -5.27 9.86 -8.04
N ALA A 188 -6.23 9.14 -7.45
CA ALA A 188 -6.42 7.71 -7.69
C ALA A 188 -6.61 7.39 -9.17
N ARG A 189 -7.40 8.21 -9.88
CA ARG A 189 -7.60 8.08 -11.33
C ARG A 189 -6.30 8.33 -12.11
N THR A 190 -5.55 9.38 -11.79
CA THR A 190 -4.26 9.69 -12.41
C THR A 190 -3.30 8.50 -12.27
N VAL A 191 -3.12 8.01 -11.03
CA VAL A 191 -2.28 6.84 -10.75
C VAL A 191 -2.76 5.64 -11.55
N TRP A 192 -4.06 5.33 -11.54
CA TRP A 192 -4.61 4.20 -12.26
C TRP A 192 -4.35 4.25 -13.78
N THR A 193 -4.45 5.43 -14.39
CA THR A 193 -4.30 5.58 -15.85
C THR A 193 -2.86 5.69 -16.32
N GLU A 194 -1.97 6.25 -15.50
CA GLU A 194 -0.57 6.44 -15.86
C GLU A 194 0.29 5.19 -15.59
N VAL A 195 -0.24 4.20 -14.87
CA VAL A 195 0.46 2.93 -14.61
C VAL A 195 0.48 2.06 -15.86
N SER A 196 1.66 1.93 -16.45
CA SER A 196 1.94 0.87 -17.41
C SER A 196 2.03 -0.47 -16.70
N LYS A 197 1.39 -1.51 -17.27
CA LYS A 197 1.63 -2.91 -16.85
C LYS A 197 2.94 -3.47 -17.42
N ALA A 198 3.58 -2.77 -18.36
CA ALA A 198 4.84 -3.22 -18.91
C ALA A 198 5.93 -3.11 -17.84
N PRO A 199 6.74 -4.15 -17.63
CA PRO A 199 7.86 -4.08 -16.70
C PRO A 199 8.82 -2.98 -17.14
N THR A 200 9.31 -2.22 -16.16
CA THR A 200 10.35 -1.21 -16.38
C THR A 200 11.59 -1.91 -16.95
N PRO A 201 12.16 -1.45 -18.08
CA PRO A 201 13.33 -2.08 -18.66
C PRO A 201 14.49 -2.05 -17.65
N ARG A 202 15.07 -3.22 -17.37
CA ARG A 202 16.30 -3.28 -16.57
C ARG A 202 17.47 -2.76 -17.41
N VAL A 203 17.95 -1.57 -17.09
CA VAL A 203 19.08 -0.93 -17.77
C VAL A 203 20.44 -1.47 -17.31
N LEU A 204 20.52 -2.05 -16.10
CA LEU A 204 21.70 -2.71 -15.55
C LEU A 204 21.30 -3.98 -14.77
N SER A 205 22.19 -4.97 -14.76
CA SER A 205 22.07 -6.19 -13.95
C SER A 205 22.67 -6.02 -12.55
N GLY A 206 22.46 -6.99 -11.65
CA GLY A 206 23.13 -7.00 -10.35
C GLY A 206 24.66 -7.11 -10.46
N ASP A 207 25.15 -7.85 -11.46
CA ASP A 207 26.58 -7.98 -11.74
C ASP A 207 27.17 -6.64 -12.21
N ASP A 208 26.46 -5.92 -13.09
CA ASP A 208 26.86 -4.56 -13.50
C ASP A 208 27.00 -3.60 -12.31
N VAL A 209 26.09 -3.70 -11.33
CA VAL A 209 26.11 -2.87 -10.12
C VAL A 209 27.30 -3.22 -9.23
N MET A 210 27.56 -4.51 -9.02
CA MET A 210 28.70 -4.98 -8.23
C MET A 210 30.02 -4.50 -8.85
N ASP A 211 30.19 -4.68 -10.16
CA ASP A 211 31.38 -4.23 -10.89
C ASP A 211 31.53 -2.70 -10.86
N LEU A 212 30.43 -1.96 -11.01
CA LEU A 212 30.46 -0.49 -11.05
C LEU A 212 30.83 0.12 -9.69
N LEU A 213 30.32 -0.44 -8.60
CA LEU A 213 30.44 0.12 -7.26
C LEU A 213 31.54 -0.53 -6.43
N GLY A 214 32.14 -1.62 -6.92
CA GLY A 214 33.18 -2.36 -6.20
C GLY A 214 32.65 -3.06 -4.94
N ILE A 215 31.39 -3.49 -4.96
CA ILE A 215 30.72 -4.13 -3.82
C ILE A 215 30.48 -5.62 -4.08
N GLY A 216 30.50 -6.42 -3.02
CA GLY A 216 30.13 -7.83 -3.09
C GLY A 216 28.61 -8.05 -3.09
N PRO A 217 28.15 -9.29 -3.33
CA PRO A 217 26.73 -9.62 -3.29
C PRO A 217 26.14 -9.35 -1.89
N GLY A 218 25.02 -8.63 -1.83
CA GLY A 218 24.36 -8.32 -0.56
C GLY A 218 23.22 -7.31 -0.67
N PRO A 219 22.63 -6.90 0.47
CA PRO A 219 21.50 -5.97 0.52
C PRO A 219 21.76 -4.63 -0.17
N ASP A 220 23.01 -4.19 -0.21
CA ASP A 220 23.42 -2.97 -0.90
C ASP A 220 23.22 -3.01 -2.40
N VAL A 221 23.40 -4.19 -3.04
CA VAL A 221 23.12 -4.38 -4.46
C VAL A 221 21.63 -4.20 -4.72
N GLY A 222 20.79 -4.78 -3.86
CA GLY A 222 19.33 -4.60 -3.93
C GLY A 222 18.93 -3.13 -3.78
N ARG A 223 19.43 -2.45 -2.75
CA ARG A 223 19.18 -1.01 -2.55
C ARG A 223 19.60 -0.17 -3.75
N ALA A 224 20.71 -0.51 -4.39
CA ALA A 224 21.20 0.18 -5.58
C ALA A 224 20.28 -0.03 -6.78
N LEU A 225 19.87 -1.27 -7.03
CA LEU A 225 18.92 -1.60 -8.09
C LEU A 225 17.57 -0.92 -7.87
N ASP A 226 17.05 -0.91 -6.63
CA ASP A 226 15.79 -0.25 -6.28
C ASP A 226 15.85 1.26 -6.49
N ALA A 227 16.97 1.90 -6.12
CA ALA A 227 17.19 3.33 -6.34
C ALA A 227 17.31 3.67 -7.84
N LEU A 228 17.97 2.80 -8.62
CA LEU A 228 18.09 2.97 -10.05
C LEU A 228 16.74 2.79 -10.76
N GLU A 229 15.97 1.78 -10.38
CA GLU A 229 14.64 1.53 -10.93
C GLU A 229 13.70 2.73 -10.71
N GLU A 230 13.79 3.39 -9.55
CA GLU A 230 13.04 4.63 -9.28
C GLU A 230 13.36 5.75 -10.29
N GLU A 231 14.63 5.94 -10.65
CA GLU A 231 15.03 6.97 -11.62
C GLU A 231 14.68 6.58 -13.06
N VAL A 232 14.73 5.30 -13.39
CA VAL A 232 14.28 4.79 -14.71
C VAL A 232 12.77 4.98 -14.86
N GLU A 233 11.99 4.63 -13.83
CA GLU A 233 10.54 4.86 -13.82
C GLU A 233 10.18 6.36 -13.89
N ALA A 234 10.97 7.21 -13.25
CA ALA A 234 10.81 8.66 -13.35
C ALA A 234 11.20 9.22 -14.73
N GLY A 235 11.87 8.42 -15.57
CA GLY A 235 12.40 8.84 -16.87
C GLY A 235 13.62 9.76 -16.76
N GLU A 236 14.27 9.81 -15.60
CA GLU A 236 15.51 10.55 -15.36
C GLU A 236 16.74 9.76 -15.83
N VAL A 237 16.61 8.43 -15.87
CA VAL A 237 17.60 7.50 -16.45
C VAL A 237 16.95 6.71 -17.57
N THR A 238 17.45 6.86 -18.80
CA THR A 238 16.88 6.19 -19.98
C THR A 238 17.82 5.17 -20.62
N ASP A 239 19.08 5.14 -20.20
CA ASP A 239 20.13 4.29 -20.77
C ASP A 239 21.16 3.83 -19.72
N ALA A 240 22.07 2.95 -20.14
CA ALA A 240 23.08 2.35 -19.28
C ALA A 240 24.12 3.37 -18.78
N ASP A 241 24.45 4.40 -19.56
CA ASP A 241 25.44 5.40 -19.17
C ASP A 241 24.88 6.34 -18.08
N GLY A 242 23.63 6.77 -18.25
CA GLY A 242 22.88 7.50 -17.24
C GLY A 242 22.73 6.69 -15.94
N ALA A 243 22.46 5.39 -16.06
CA ALA A 243 22.37 4.48 -14.92
C ALA A 243 23.70 4.40 -14.16
N ARG A 244 24.83 4.22 -14.87
CA ARG A 244 26.16 4.17 -14.27
C ARG A 244 26.52 5.50 -13.58
N ALA A 245 26.20 6.63 -14.21
CA ALA A 245 26.46 7.95 -13.65
C ALA A 245 25.61 8.24 -12.39
N PHE A 246 24.34 7.87 -12.41
CA PHE A 246 23.45 7.98 -11.25
C PHE A 246 23.97 7.14 -10.08
N LEU A 247 24.24 5.85 -10.30
CA LEU A 247 24.67 4.94 -9.24
C LEU A 247 25.96 5.39 -8.56
N ARG A 248 26.95 5.90 -9.31
CA ARG A 248 28.18 6.46 -8.72
C ARG A 248 27.89 7.64 -7.79
N ARG A 249 27.04 8.59 -8.22
CA ARG A 249 26.67 9.75 -7.38
C ARG A 249 25.88 9.33 -6.15
N TRP A 250 24.89 8.46 -6.33
CA TRP A 250 24.05 7.95 -5.26
C TRP A 250 24.85 7.12 -4.24
N TRP A 251 25.84 6.36 -4.70
CA TRP A 251 26.71 5.59 -3.82
C TRP A 251 27.71 6.47 -3.05
N ALA A 252 28.27 7.51 -3.67
CA ALA A 252 29.14 8.45 -2.97
C ALA A 252 28.40 9.25 -1.89
N ALA A 253 27.15 9.63 -2.14
CA ALA A 253 26.35 10.43 -1.20
C ALA A 253 25.92 9.68 0.08
N ARG A 254 26.23 8.38 0.21
CA ARG A 254 25.95 7.58 1.42
C ARG A 254 26.87 7.94 2.57
N ASP A 255 28.12 8.25 2.25
CA ASP A 255 29.18 8.45 3.23
C ASP A 255 29.10 9.83 3.89
N ASP A 256 28.23 10.70 3.36
CA ASP A 256 27.96 12.06 3.84
C ASP A 256 26.72 12.16 4.78
N ALA A 257 26.03 11.04 5.06
CA ALA A 257 24.77 10.98 5.83
C ALA A 257 24.90 10.13 7.10
#